data_AF-A0A949H0R7-F1
#
_entry.id   AF-A0A949H0R7-F1
#
_cell.length_a   1.000
_cell.length_b   1.000
_cell.length_c   1.000
_cell.angle_alpha   90.00
_cell.angle_beta   90.00
_cell.angle_gamma   90.00
#
_symmetry.space_group_name_H-M   'P 1'
#
loop_
_entity.id
_entity.type
_entity.pdbx_description
1 polymer ?
#
loop_
_entity_poly.entity_id
_entity_poly.type
_entity_poly.pdbx_seq_one_letter_code
_entity_poly.pdbx_strand_id
1 'polypeptide(L)'
;FPFHNDGRNGPIGTVPVGKTGLTPTGLTDMAGNVWNWMQDDRNDPGLGPESAQKALKGGSFLCDPYVCRGYDIAARQSATPDTSAVHIGFRCARKATARDPGETDAQRGRG
;
A
#
# COMPACT_ATOMS: atom_id res chain seq x y z
N PHE A 1 14.94 4.65 -6.72
CA PHE A 1 14.08 4.13 -7.80
C PHE A 1 14.95 3.79 -9.00
N PRO A 2 14.59 2.80 -9.85
CA PRO A 2 15.38 2.44 -11.02
C PRO A 2 15.35 3.58 -12.05
N PHE A 3 16.45 3.77 -12.78
CA PHE A 3 16.55 4.78 -13.83
C PHE A 3 15.67 4.45 -15.05
N HIS A 4 15.37 3.17 -15.27
CA HIS A 4 14.53 2.68 -16.35
C HIS A 4 13.77 1.43 -15.87
N ASN A 5 12.47 1.37 -16.14
CA ASN A 5 11.65 0.17 -15.99
C ASN A 5 11.26 -0.29 -17.40
N ASP A 6 11.84 -1.40 -17.85
CA ASP A 6 11.66 -1.96 -19.20
C ASP A 6 10.49 -2.97 -19.26
N GLY A 7 9.76 -3.16 -18.16
CA GLY A 7 8.62 -4.05 -18.06
C GLY A 7 8.97 -5.54 -17.99
N ARG A 8 10.25 -5.93 -17.98
CA ARG A 8 10.64 -7.36 -17.98
C ARG A 8 10.26 -8.08 -16.68
N ASN A 9 10.23 -7.35 -15.57
CA ASN A 9 9.99 -7.89 -14.23
C ASN A 9 8.64 -7.47 -13.65
N GLY A 10 7.74 -6.92 -14.47
CA GLY A 10 6.42 -6.48 -14.03
C GLY A 10 5.89 -5.28 -14.82
N PRO A 11 4.76 -4.71 -14.39
CA PRO A 11 4.16 -3.55 -15.06
C PRO A 11 5.08 -2.32 -15.08
N ILE A 12 5.06 -1.58 -16.19
CA ILE A 12 5.78 -0.30 -16.34
C ILE A 12 5.09 0.83 -15.55
N GLY A 13 3.80 0.66 -15.24
CA GLY A 13 2.96 1.63 -14.54
C GLY A 13 1.99 0.94 -13.59
N THR A 14 0.95 1.66 -13.18
CA THR A 14 -0.15 1.07 -12.42
C THR A 14 -0.90 0.04 -13.26
N VAL A 15 -1.53 -0.90 -12.57
CA VAL A 15 -2.49 -1.83 -13.16
C VAL A 15 -3.85 -1.65 -12.48
N PRO A 16 -4.96 -2.08 -13.10
CA PRO A 16 -6.26 -2.04 -12.45
C PRO A 16 -6.21 -2.73 -11.08
N VAL A 17 -6.92 -2.21 -10.09
CA VAL A 17 -7.03 -2.85 -8.76
C VAL A 17 -7.65 -4.23 -8.92
N GLY A 18 -7.17 -5.20 -8.15
CA GLY A 18 -7.60 -6.61 -8.20
C GLY A 18 -6.78 -7.48 -9.14
N LYS A 19 -5.67 -6.99 -9.70
CA LYS A 19 -4.94 -7.68 -10.77
C LYS A 19 -3.65 -8.35 -10.30
N THR A 20 -3.07 -7.96 -9.16
CA THR A 20 -1.83 -8.57 -8.69
C THR A 20 -1.95 -9.18 -7.31
N GLY A 21 -1.60 -10.47 -7.22
CA GLY A 21 -1.58 -11.20 -5.96
C GLY A 21 -2.97 -11.41 -5.33
N LEU A 22 -3.10 -12.51 -4.61
CA LEU A 22 -4.25 -12.75 -3.73
C LEU A 22 -3.70 -13.29 -2.42
N THR A 23 -3.87 -12.54 -1.33
CA THR A 23 -3.48 -13.03 -0.01
C THR A 23 -4.44 -14.13 0.46
N PRO A 24 -4.04 -14.98 1.42
CA PRO A 24 -4.95 -15.93 2.06
C PRO A 24 -6.20 -15.29 2.68
N THR A 25 -6.15 -13.98 2.97
CA THR A 25 -7.26 -13.20 3.50
C THR A 25 -8.14 -12.56 2.42
N GLY A 26 -7.90 -12.86 1.14
CA GLY A 26 -8.69 -12.35 0.02
C GLY A 26 -8.35 -10.93 -0.43
N LEU A 27 -7.20 -10.37 -0.02
CA LEU A 27 -6.78 -9.04 -0.43
C LEU A 27 -5.86 -9.11 -1.66
N THR A 28 -6.01 -8.15 -2.55
CA THR A 28 -5.17 -7.99 -3.75
C THR A 28 -4.29 -6.75 -3.64
N ASP A 29 -3.29 -6.70 -4.51
CA ASP A 29 -2.39 -5.56 -4.72
C ASP A 29 -1.74 -5.09 -3.41
N MET A 30 -1.46 -6.02 -2.50
CA MET A 30 -0.85 -5.74 -1.19
C MET A 30 0.66 -5.49 -1.30
N ALA A 31 1.28 -5.97 -2.39
CA ALA A 31 2.70 -5.80 -2.71
C ALA A 31 2.84 -5.34 -4.17
N GLY A 32 3.45 -4.18 -4.40
CA GLY A 32 3.56 -3.52 -5.69
C GLY A 32 2.33 -2.66 -6.02
N ASN A 33 2.15 -2.38 -7.31
CA ASN A 33 1.20 -1.39 -7.84
C ASN A 33 1.48 0.03 -7.30
N VAL A 34 0.95 0.40 -6.15
CA VAL A 34 1.20 1.71 -5.53
C VAL A 34 1.51 1.57 -4.05
N TRP A 35 2.34 2.47 -3.53
CA TRP A 35 2.51 2.63 -2.09
C TRP A 35 1.17 3.02 -1.48
N ASN A 36 0.85 2.48 -0.30
CA ASN A 36 -0.39 2.79 0.41
C ASN A 36 -0.10 3.61 1.65
N TRP A 37 -0.73 4.78 1.77
CA TRP A 37 -0.75 5.56 3.00
C TRP A 37 -1.35 4.77 4.15
N MET A 38 -0.74 4.92 5.33
CA MET A 38 -1.21 4.39 6.60
C MET A 38 -1.61 5.53 7.53
N GLN A 39 -2.55 5.25 8.44
CA GLN A 39 -2.95 6.21 9.48
C GLN A 39 -1.81 6.49 10.47
N ASP A 40 -0.97 5.49 10.73
CA ASP A 40 0.15 5.56 11.66
C ASP A 40 1.16 6.63 11.26
N ASP A 41 1.60 7.41 12.25
CA ASP A 41 2.80 8.23 12.12
C ASP A 41 4.05 7.34 12.05
N ARG A 42 5.03 7.78 11.27
CA ARG A 42 6.38 7.25 11.35
C ARG A 42 7.20 8.19 12.23
N ASN A 43 7.41 7.77 13.48
CA ASN A 43 8.43 8.36 14.33
C ASN A 43 9.79 7.88 13.86
N ASP A 44 10.45 8.67 13.03
CA ASP A 44 11.86 8.52 12.74
C ASP A 44 12.65 9.31 13.80
N PRO A 45 13.44 8.67 14.68
CA PRO A 45 14.20 9.39 15.71
C PRO A 45 15.21 10.40 15.15
N GLY A 46 15.58 10.28 13.88
CA GLY A 46 16.51 11.18 13.21
C GLY A 46 15.85 12.41 12.56
N LEU A 47 14.53 12.46 12.47
CA LEU A 47 13.80 13.58 11.92
C LEU A 47 13.06 14.28 13.08
N GLY A 48 13.29 15.59 13.26
CA GLY A 48 12.80 16.35 14.41
C GLY A 48 11.26 16.30 14.58
N PRO A 49 10.71 16.78 15.70
CA PRO A 49 9.26 16.76 15.93
C PRO A 49 8.45 17.52 14.86
N GLU A 50 9.05 18.48 14.15
CA GLU A 50 8.42 19.16 13.00
C GLU A 50 8.25 18.30 11.74
N SER A 51 8.94 17.17 11.63
CA SER A 51 8.84 16.28 10.47
C SER A 51 7.82 15.16 10.69
N ALA A 52 6.61 15.52 11.11
CA ALA A 52 5.50 14.58 11.24
C ALA A 52 5.29 13.87 9.90
N GLN A 53 5.68 12.61 9.82
CA GLN A 53 5.60 11.81 8.61
C GLN A 53 4.58 10.69 8.79
N LYS A 54 3.87 10.35 7.72
CA LYS A 54 2.96 9.20 7.70
C LYS A 54 3.64 8.00 7.08
N ALA A 55 3.31 6.81 7.57
CA ALA A 55 3.89 5.59 7.06
C ALA A 55 3.30 5.22 5.68
N LEU A 56 4.15 4.67 4.82
CA LEU A 56 3.82 4.07 3.52
C LEU A 56 4.17 2.58 3.53
N LYS A 57 3.28 1.75 2.98
CA LYS A 57 3.42 0.28 2.90
C LYS A 57 3.19 -0.25 1.48
N GLY A 58 3.79 -1.41 1.18
CA GLY A 58 3.43 -2.23 0.04
C GLY A 58 4.28 -2.04 -1.22
N GLY A 59 5.11 -1.00 -1.33
CA GLY A 59 5.90 -0.79 -2.54
C GLY A 59 5.04 -0.28 -3.71
N SER A 60 5.66 -0.06 -4.87
CA SER A 60 4.97 0.39 -6.09
C SER A 60 5.54 -0.29 -7.33
N PHE A 61 4.95 -0.01 -8.50
CA PHE A 61 5.47 -0.44 -9.80
C PHE A 61 6.88 0.10 -10.13
N LEU A 62 7.40 1.04 -9.33
CA LEU A 62 8.78 1.52 -9.43
C LEU A 62 9.76 0.80 -8.49
N CYS A 63 9.29 -0.12 -7.65
CA CYS A 63 10.19 -0.89 -6.79
C CYS A 63 11.05 -1.85 -7.62
N ASP A 64 12.29 -2.02 -7.18
CA ASP A 64 13.29 -2.88 -7.83
C ASP A 64 13.99 -3.73 -6.75
N PRO A 65 14.24 -5.03 -6.97
CA PRO A 65 14.80 -5.91 -5.95
C PRO A 65 16.14 -5.49 -5.37
N TYR A 66 16.93 -4.71 -6.10
CA TYR A 66 18.26 -4.28 -5.69
C TYR A 66 18.26 -2.88 -5.10
N VAL A 67 17.34 -2.00 -5.53
CA VAL A 67 17.31 -0.59 -5.11
C VAL A 67 16.19 -0.29 -4.10
N CYS A 68 15.04 -0.94 -4.22
CA CYS A 68 13.86 -0.67 -3.40
C CYS A 68 13.01 -1.92 -3.22
N ARG A 69 13.24 -2.65 -2.13
CA ARG A 69 12.44 -3.81 -1.72
C ARG A 69 11.17 -3.40 -0.95
N GLY A 70 10.49 -2.36 -1.42
CA GLY A 70 9.30 -1.82 -0.78
C GLY A 70 8.11 -2.78 -0.75
N TYR A 71 8.11 -3.76 -1.66
CA TYR A 71 7.11 -4.82 -1.74
C TYR A 71 7.23 -5.88 -0.63
N ASP A 72 8.33 -5.89 0.14
CA ASP A 72 8.46 -6.79 1.30
C ASP A 72 7.44 -6.40 2.38
N ILE A 73 6.78 -7.39 3.00
CA ILE A 73 5.69 -7.16 3.97
C ILE A 73 6.14 -6.30 5.17
N ALA A 74 7.40 -6.44 5.59
CA ALA A 74 7.99 -5.69 6.69
C ALA A 74 8.49 -4.29 6.28
N ALA A 75 8.61 -4.01 4.97
CA ALA A 75 9.11 -2.74 4.49
C ALA A 75 8.15 -1.59 4.84
N ARG A 76 8.73 -0.47 5.24
CA ARG A 76 8.01 0.78 5.54
C ARG A 76 8.80 1.94 4.97
N GLN A 77 8.14 2.82 4.23
CA GLN A 77 8.63 4.16 3.92
C GLN A 77 7.82 5.21 4.66
N SER A 78 8.17 6.47 4.46
CA SER A 78 7.37 7.60 4.93
C SER A 78 7.52 8.79 4.01
N ALA A 79 6.55 9.68 4.12
CA ALA A 79 6.61 11.02 3.57
C ALA A 79 5.74 11.95 4.42
N THR A 80 5.86 13.26 4.22
CA THR A 80 4.99 14.23 4.86
C THR A 80 3.54 14.07 4.34
N PRO A 81 2.51 14.36 5.15
CA PRO A 81 1.10 14.14 4.76
C PRO A 81 0.63 14.88 3.51
N ASP A 82 1.30 15.99 3.16
CA ASP A 82 1.04 16.82 1.98
C ASP A 82 1.74 16.29 0.71
N THR A 83 2.62 15.29 0.84
CA THR A 83 3.29 14.67 -0.30
C THR A 83 2.28 13.93 -1.19
N SER A 84 2.36 14.18 -2.50
CA SER A 84 1.66 13.39 -3.51
C SER A 84 2.63 12.94 -4.59
N ALA A 85 2.46 11.71 -5.07
CA ALA A 85 3.26 11.16 -6.16
C ALA A 85 2.45 10.14 -6.95
N VAL A 86 2.77 9.97 -8.23
CA VAL A 86 2.06 9.08 -9.17
C VAL A 86 2.04 7.61 -8.77
N HIS A 87 2.91 7.21 -7.84
CA HIS A 87 3.05 5.84 -7.34
C HIS A 87 2.57 5.68 -5.89
N ILE A 88 1.85 6.67 -5.34
CA ILE A 88 1.28 6.65 -3.99
C ILE A 88 -0.24 6.72 -4.10
N GLY A 89 -0.92 5.82 -3.41
CA GLY A 89 -2.35 5.80 -3.21
C GLY A 89 -2.69 5.42 -1.77
N PHE A 90 -3.90 4.90 -1.56
CA PHE A 90 -4.34 4.41 -0.26
C PHE A 90 -5.48 3.39 -0.43
N ARG A 91 -5.73 2.65 0.65
CA ARG A 91 -6.93 1.84 0.80
C ARG A 91 -7.58 2.12 2.14
N CYS A 92 -8.90 2.07 2.18
CA CYS A 92 -9.64 2.32 3.41
C CYS A 92 -9.75 1.03 4.23
N ALA A 93 -9.82 1.20 5.54
CA ALA A 93 -10.24 0.18 6.47
C ALA A 93 -11.34 0.75 7.36
N ARG A 94 -12.21 -0.12 7.86
CA ARG A 94 -13.24 0.23 8.83
C ARG A 94 -13.22 -0.77 9.96
N LYS A 95 -13.52 -0.31 11.18
CA LYS A 95 -13.82 -1.23 12.28
C LYS A 95 -14.97 -2.14 11.87
N ALA A 96 -14.87 -3.42 12.18
CA ALA A 96 -16.00 -4.31 12.05
C ALA A 96 -17.11 -3.80 12.98
N THR A 97 -18.29 -3.54 12.45
CA THR A 97 -19.48 -3.42 13.29
C THR A 97 -19.77 -4.80 13.86
N ALA A 98 -20.16 -4.87 15.13
CA ALA A 98 -20.57 -6.14 15.74
C ALA A 98 -21.60 -6.82 14.82
N ARG A 99 -21.39 -8.11 14.54
CA ARG A 99 -22.23 -8.87 13.63
C ARG A 99 -23.66 -8.90 14.19
N ASP A 100 -24.63 -8.47 13.40
CA ASP A 100 -26.02 -8.74 13.75
C ASP A 100 -26.22 -10.27 13.68
N PRO A 101 -26.76 -10.96 14.71
CA PRO A 101 -26.81 -12.42 14.77
C PRO A 101 -27.52 -13.15 13.61
N GLY A 102 -28.07 -12.44 12.62
CA GLY A 102 -28.75 -12.99 11.45
C GLY A 102 -28.20 -12.61 10.07
N GLU A 103 -27.10 -11.85 9.98
CA GLU A 103 -26.59 -11.39 8.67
C GLU A 103 -25.79 -12.49 7.95
N THR A 104 -26.21 -12.80 6.71
CA THR A 104 -25.62 -13.86 5.86
C THR A 104 -24.54 -13.31 4.92
N ASP A 105 -23.58 -14.13 4.52
CA ASP A 105 -22.45 -13.73 3.66
C ASP A 105 -22.88 -13.18 2.28
N ALA A 106 -24.09 -13.50 1.82
CA ALA A 106 -24.66 -12.97 0.58
C ALA A 106 -24.95 -11.45 0.62
N GLN A 107 -25.09 -10.86 1.81
CA GLN A 107 -25.38 -9.43 1.99
C GLN A 107 -24.10 -8.57 2.02
N ARG A 108 -22.91 -9.18 2.08
CA ARG A 108 -21.61 -8.49 2.22
C ARG A 108 -21.00 -7.95 0.92
N GLY A 109 -21.53 -8.32 -0.25
CA GLY A 109 -20.91 -8.06 -1.56
C GLY A 109 -21.30 -6.74 -2.26
N ARG A 110 -22.00 -5.82 -1.59
CA ARG A 110 -22.39 -4.52 -2.18
C ARG A 110 -21.73 -3.39 -1.39
N GLY A 111 -20.55 -2.97 -1.83
CA GLY A 111 -19.82 -1.82 -1.31
C GLY A 111 -18.76 -1.39 -2.29
#